data_AF-A0A258H0X4-F1
#
_entry.id   AF-A0A258H0X4-F1
#
_cell.length_a   1.000
_cell.length_b   1.000
_cell.length_c   1.000
_cell.angle_alpha   90.00
_cell.angle_beta   90.00
_cell.angle_gamma   90.00
#
_symmetry.space_group_name_H-M   'P 1'
#
loop_
_entity.id
_entity.type
_entity.pdbx_description
1 polymer ?
#
loop_
_entity_poly.entity_id
_entity_poly.type
_entity_poly.pdbx_seq_one_letter_code
_entity_poly.pdbx_strand_id
1 'polypeptide(L)'
;MLLQVSTFTLAHTLTLTLAATGLVSVSGEIVEPLIAVSIVVLAIEAILFRQGRSAWRLPVIFAFGLLHGLGFGSQMAGALQTADMSAGLVGITVGVELGHLLVLVATGLVSFVVQLGLKSARSPNLYRPAFVIPVASIIALVGLYWTLERVGLLKA
;
A
#
# COMPACT_ATOMS: atom_id res chain seq x y z
N MET A 1 4.74 -8.21 10.38
CA MET A 1 3.62 -7.79 9.52
C MET A 1 2.71 -6.83 10.26
N LEU A 2 2.16 -7.19 11.43
CA LEU A 2 1.34 -6.26 12.23
C LEU A 2 2.01 -4.91 12.52
N LEU A 3 3.25 -4.90 13.03
CA LEU A 3 3.99 -3.64 13.27
C LEU A 3 4.13 -2.77 12.00
N GLN A 4 4.27 -3.39 10.83
CA GLN A 4 4.36 -2.67 9.56
C GLN A 4 3.02 -2.03 9.18
N VAL A 5 1.92 -2.79 9.34
CA VAL A 5 0.56 -2.27 9.13
C VAL A 5 0.29 -1.11 10.08
N SER A 6 0.52 -1.28 11.38
CA SER A 6 0.28 -0.22 12.35
C SER A 6 1.17 1.01 12.13
N THR A 7 2.43 0.83 11.70
CA THR A 7 3.34 1.94 11.34
C THR A 7 2.81 2.71 10.14
N PHE A 8 2.33 2.01 9.11
CA PHE A 8 1.72 2.62 7.93
C PHE A 8 0.44 3.39 8.32
N THR A 9 -0.48 2.74 9.05
CA THR A 9 -1.75 3.36 9.46
C THR A 9 -1.51 4.61 10.30
N LEU A 10 -0.59 4.57 11.26
CA LEU A 10 -0.25 5.74 12.08
C LEU A 10 0.26 6.91 11.23
N ALA A 11 1.21 6.65 10.33
CA ALA A 11 1.75 7.67 9.44
C ALA A 11 0.68 8.23 8.48
N HIS A 12 -0.12 7.33 7.91
CA HIS A 12 -1.21 7.64 7.02
C HIS A 12 -2.23 8.57 7.66
N THR A 13 -2.78 8.17 8.82
CA THR A 13 -3.76 8.97 9.57
C THR A 13 -3.19 10.34 9.93
N LEU A 14 -1.91 10.43 10.33
CA LEU A 14 -1.27 11.70 10.62
C LEU A 14 -1.32 12.66 9.41
N THR A 15 -0.83 12.23 8.25
CA THR A 15 -0.86 13.08 7.05
C THR A 15 -2.25 13.32 6.49
N LEU A 16 -3.15 12.35 6.65
CA LEU A 16 -4.55 12.50 6.26
C LEU A 16 -5.21 13.62 7.07
N THR A 17 -5.02 13.63 8.40
CA THR A 17 -5.55 14.69 9.27
C THR A 17 -4.94 16.05 8.92
N LEU A 18 -3.63 16.12 8.68
CA LEU A 18 -2.95 17.36 8.29
C LEU A 18 -3.49 17.89 6.95
N ALA A 19 -3.75 17.00 5.98
CA ALA A 19 -4.29 17.38 4.69
C ALA A 19 -5.78 17.74 4.75
N ALA A 20 -6.59 17.00 5.50
CA ALA A 20 -8.02 17.26 5.69
C ALA A 20 -8.29 18.59 6.42
N THR A 21 -7.42 19.00 7.35
CA THR A 21 -7.49 20.29 8.05
C THR A 21 -6.93 21.45 7.24
N GLY A 22 -6.35 21.19 6.07
CA GLY A 22 -5.72 22.19 5.21
C GLY A 22 -4.35 22.69 5.71
N LEU A 23 -3.80 22.10 6.79
CA LEU A 23 -2.46 22.44 7.29
C LEU A 23 -1.35 22.01 6.32
N VAL A 24 -1.58 20.96 5.55
CA VAL A 24 -0.68 20.49 4.49
C VAL A 24 -1.48 20.34 3.20
N SER A 25 -1.00 20.93 2.11
CA SER A 25 -1.62 20.77 0.79
C SER A 25 -0.54 20.50 -0.24
N VAL A 26 -0.68 19.37 -0.95
CA VAL A 26 0.20 18.95 -2.03
C VAL A 26 -0.68 18.55 -3.20
N SER A 27 -0.28 18.94 -4.43
CA SER A 27 -1.04 18.62 -5.64
C SER A 27 -1.18 17.10 -5.83
N GLY A 28 -2.40 16.65 -6.13
CA GLY A 28 -2.67 15.25 -6.51
C GLY A 28 -1.88 14.82 -7.75
N GLU A 29 -1.60 15.75 -8.66
CA GLU A 29 -0.75 15.51 -9.85
C GLU A 29 0.67 15.05 -9.49
N ILE A 30 1.15 15.36 -8.27
CA ILE A 30 2.45 14.91 -7.77
C ILE A 30 2.28 13.69 -6.88
N VAL A 31 1.30 13.70 -5.97
CA VAL A 31 1.13 12.65 -4.97
C VAL A 31 0.68 11.33 -5.58
N GLU A 32 -0.27 11.35 -6.53
CA GLU A 32 -0.84 10.13 -7.11
C GLU A 32 0.18 9.32 -7.92
N PRO A 33 1.02 9.92 -8.81
CA PRO A 33 2.11 9.18 -9.44
C PRO A 33 3.10 8.61 -8.42
N LEU A 34 3.44 9.34 -7.35
CA LEU A 34 4.37 8.86 -6.34
C LEU A 34 3.81 7.66 -5.56
N ILE A 35 2.50 7.66 -5.27
CA ILE A 35 1.80 6.51 -4.70
C ILE A 35 1.93 5.31 -5.64
N ALA A 36 1.63 5.48 -6.94
CA ALA A 36 1.75 4.41 -7.93
C ALA A 36 3.20 3.87 -8.03
N VAL A 37 4.20 4.75 -8.06
CA VAL A 37 5.62 4.39 -8.07
C VAL A 37 6.00 3.59 -6.82
N SER A 38 5.49 3.94 -5.65
CA SER A 38 5.79 3.21 -4.41
C SER A 38 5.35 1.74 -4.47
N ILE A 39 4.22 1.45 -5.14
CA ILE A 39 3.71 0.10 -5.38
C ILE A 39 4.68 -0.67 -6.28
N VAL A 40 5.15 -0.03 -7.36
CA VAL A 40 6.15 -0.62 -8.27
C VAL A 40 7.45 -0.95 -7.53
N VAL A 41 7.94 -0.02 -6.71
CA VAL A 41 9.17 -0.19 -5.92
C VAL A 41 9.05 -1.41 -5.00
N LEU A 42 7.96 -1.55 -4.25
CA LEU A 42 7.76 -2.70 -3.36
C LEU A 42 7.59 -4.02 -4.13
N ALA A 43 6.93 -3.99 -5.28
CA ALA A 43 6.78 -5.15 -6.13
C ALA A 43 8.13 -5.62 -6.69
N ILE A 44 8.98 -4.69 -7.15
CA ILE A 44 10.34 -4.98 -7.60
C ILE A 44 11.20 -5.49 -6.43
N GLU A 45 11.10 -4.90 -5.24
CA GLU A 45 11.79 -5.37 -4.04
C GLU A 45 11.44 -6.86 -3.77
N ALA A 46 10.16 -7.22 -3.87
CA ALA A 46 9.70 -8.59 -3.67
C ALA A 46 10.25 -9.59 -4.72
N ILE A 47 10.46 -9.14 -5.96
CA ILE A 47 11.04 -9.95 -7.05
C ILE A 47 12.55 -10.14 -6.84
N LEU A 48 13.26 -9.05 -6.56
CA LEU A 48 14.73 -9.04 -6.52
C LEU A 48 15.30 -9.60 -5.22
N PHE A 49 14.70 -9.27 -4.07
CA PHE A 49 15.26 -9.61 -2.77
C PHE A 49 14.50 -10.75 -2.10
N ARG A 50 15.22 -11.67 -1.47
CA ARG A 50 14.64 -12.64 -0.54
C ARG A 50 14.42 -11.94 0.80
N GLN A 51 13.28 -12.19 1.44
CA GLN A 51 12.89 -11.55 2.69
C GLN A 51 14.00 -11.67 3.76
N GLY A 52 14.42 -10.52 4.29
CA GLY A 52 15.28 -10.39 5.45
C GLY A 52 14.76 -9.26 6.35
N ARG A 53 15.02 -9.34 7.66
CA ARG A 53 14.70 -8.27 8.61
C ARG A 53 15.66 -7.09 8.40
N SER A 54 15.34 -6.21 7.46
CA SER A 54 16.06 -4.96 7.27
C SER A 54 15.54 -3.90 8.24
N ALA A 55 16.44 -3.28 9.00
CA ALA A 55 16.12 -2.17 9.89
C ALA A 55 15.46 -0.98 9.15
N TRP A 56 15.73 -0.85 7.85
CA TRP A 56 15.18 0.20 6.99
C TRP A 56 13.70 0.02 6.63
N ARG A 57 13.13 -1.17 6.84
CA ARG A 57 11.77 -1.46 6.39
C ARG A 57 10.71 -0.63 7.12
N LEU A 58 10.86 -0.39 8.43
CA LEU A 58 9.90 0.42 9.18
C LEU A 58 9.94 1.91 8.77
N PRO A 59 11.10 2.57 8.69
CA PRO A 59 11.19 3.94 8.15
C PRO A 59 10.59 4.09 6.74
N VAL A 60 10.84 3.15 5.84
CA VAL A 60 10.28 3.17 4.47
C VAL A 60 8.76 3.08 4.50
N ILE A 61 8.21 2.16 5.30
CA ILE A 61 6.75 1.98 5.43
C ILE A 61 6.09 3.19 6.08
N PHE A 62 6.76 3.81 7.06
CA PHE A 62 6.30 5.07 7.64
C PHE A 62 6.24 6.17 6.57
N ALA A 63 7.29 6.34 5.76
CA ALA A 63 7.31 7.32 4.68
C ALA A 63 6.22 7.06 3.62
N PHE A 64 5.96 5.80 3.28
CA PHE A 64 4.85 5.45 2.39
C PHE A 64 3.49 5.76 3.02
N GLY A 65 3.30 5.50 4.31
CA GLY A 65 2.07 5.89 5.01
C GLY A 65 1.83 7.40 4.91
N LEU A 66 2.85 8.22 5.19
CA LEU A 66 2.78 9.68 5.04
C LEU A 66 2.34 10.08 3.61
N LEU A 67 2.99 9.51 2.60
CA LEU A 67 2.68 9.81 1.20
C LEU A 67 1.23 9.44 0.84
N HIS A 68 0.76 8.28 1.28
CA HIS A 68 -0.59 7.81 0.95
C HIS A 68 -1.68 8.64 1.64
N GLY A 69 -1.42 9.19 2.83
CA GLY A 69 -2.38 10.04 3.54
C GLY A 69 -2.63 11.37 2.81
N LEU A 70 -1.61 11.90 2.13
CA LEU A 70 -1.74 13.10 1.30
C LEU A 70 -2.68 12.89 0.11
N GLY A 71 -2.69 11.69 -0.48
CA GLY A 71 -3.50 11.38 -1.67
C GLY A 71 -5.00 11.49 -1.41
N PHE A 72 -5.47 11.03 -0.25
CA PHE A 72 -6.88 11.09 0.14
C PHE A 72 -7.27 12.42 0.81
N GLY A 73 -6.35 13.04 1.56
CA GLY A 73 -6.67 14.23 2.35
C GLY A 73 -7.04 15.46 1.52
N SER A 74 -6.42 15.64 0.36
CA SER A 74 -6.76 16.74 -0.57
C SER A 74 -8.18 16.62 -1.15
N GLN A 75 -8.66 15.40 -1.36
CA GLN A 75 -10.03 15.12 -1.80
C GLN A 75 -11.05 15.30 -0.67
N MET A 76 -10.66 14.93 0.56
CA MET A 76 -11.50 15.09 1.76
C MET A 76 -11.64 16.53 2.25
N ALA A 77 -10.66 17.40 2.00
CA ALA A 77 -10.74 18.80 2.40
C ALA A 77 -12.00 19.49 1.82
N GLY A 78 -12.45 19.06 0.64
CA GLY A 78 -13.73 19.49 0.06
C GLY A 78 -14.96 18.82 0.70
N ALA A 79 -14.88 17.53 0.99
CA ALA A 79 -16.00 16.74 1.51
C ALA A 79 -16.34 17.00 3.00
N LEU A 80 -15.37 17.46 3.79
CA LEU A 80 -15.51 17.66 5.24
C LEU A 80 -16.00 19.06 5.64
N GLN A 81 -16.33 19.93 4.69
CA GLN A 81 -16.87 21.27 5.01
C GLN A 81 -18.24 21.20 5.73
N THR A 82 -18.99 20.12 5.54
CA THR A 82 -20.35 19.93 6.10
C THR A 82 -20.51 18.67 6.94
N ALA A 83 -19.45 17.87 7.11
CA ALA A 83 -19.49 16.59 7.82
C ALA A 83 -18.65 16.67 9.11
N ASP A 84 -19.00 15.84 10.10
CA ASP A 84 -18.19 15.70 11.32
C ASP A 84 -16.83 15.11 10.97
N MET A 85 -15.81 15.98 10.92
CA MET A 85 -14.44 15.63 10.63
C MET A 85 -13.89 14.54 11.55
N SER A 86 -14.31 14.52 12.82
CA SER A 86 -13.83 13.51 13.78
C SER A 86 -14.38 12.13 13.44
N ALA A 87 -15.67 12.03 13.13
CA ALA A 87 -16.30 10.80 12.69
C ALA A 87 -15.71 10.29 11.36
N GLY A 88 -15.44 11.20 10.41
CA GLY A 88 -14.80 10.88 9.13
C GLY A 88 -13.38 10.32 9.29
N LEU A 89 -12.55 10.96 10.13
CA LEU A 89 -11.18 10.50 10.40
C LEU A 89 -11.14 9.15 11.12
N VAL A 90 -12.05 8.92 12.08
CA VAL A 90 -12.19 7.62 12.75
C VAL A 90 -12.64 6.56 11.75
N GLY A 91 -13.67 6.85 10.95
CA GLY A 91 -14.20 5.92 9.95
C GLY A 91 -13.14 5.48 8.94
N ILE A 92 -12.33 6.41 8.44
CA ILE A 92 -11.25 6.09 7.49
C ILE A 92 -10.13 5.31 8.18
N THR A 93 -9.72 5.68 9.39
CA THR A 93 -8.67 4.95 10.11
C THR A 93 -9.09 3.50 10.38
N VAL A 94 -10.33 3.29 10.84
CA VAL A 94 -10.89 1.95 11.05
C VAL A 94 -11.02 1.20 9.73
N GLY A 95 -11.53 1.85 8.68
CA GLY A 95 -11.67 1.25 7.35
C GLY A 95 -10.32 0.80 6.76
N VAL A 96 -9.28 1.63 6.88
CA VAL A 96 -7.92 1.30 6.42
C VAL A 96 -7.34 0.13 7.21
N GLU A 97 -7.45 0.13 8.54
CA GLU A 97 -6.96 -0.97 9.36
C GLU A 97 -7.70 -2.29 9.05
N LEU A 98 -9.02 -2.25 8.88
CA LEU A 98 -9.82 -3.41 8.47
C LEU A 98 -9.45 -3.90 7.06
N GLY A 99 -9.22 -2.98 6.12
CA GLY A 99 -8.75 -3.31 4.78
C GLY A 99 -7.40 -4.02 4.79
N HIS A 100 -6.44 -3.51 5.57
CA HIS A 100 -5.14 -4.16 5.74
C HIS A 100 -5.26 -5.54 6.38
N LEU A 101 -6.07 -5.68 7.43
CA LEU A 101 -6.31 -6.97 8.08
C LEU A 101 -6.94 -7.98 7.12
N LEU A 102 -7.93 -7.56 6.32
CA LEU A 102 -8.57 -8.40 5.32
C LEU A 102 -7.57 -8.89 4.28
N VAL A 103 -6.76 -7.99 3.71
CA VAL A 103 -5.73 -8.35 2.74
C VAL A 103 -4.68 -9.28 3.36
N LEU A 104 -4.25 -9.02 4.60
CA LEU A 104 -3.28 -9.85 5.32
C LEU A 104 -3.80 -11.26 5.57
N VAL A 105 -5.06 -11.41 5.98
CA VAL A 105 -5.70 -12.71 6.20
C VAL A 105 -5.89 -13.44 4.88
N ALA A 106 -6.43 -12.77 3.85
CA ALA A 106 -6.68 -13.38 2.55
C ALA A 106 -5.38 -13.86 1.88
N THR A 107 -4.37 -13.01 1.82
CA THR A 107 -3.06 -13.37 1.23
C THR A 107 -2.32 -14.41 2.07
N GLY A 108 -2.47 -14.38 3.40
CA GLY A 108 -1.95 -15.40 4.30
C GLY A 108 -2.58 -16.77 4.06
N LEU A 109 -3.90 -16.83 3.89
CA LEU A 109 -4.63 -18.07 3.58
C LEU A 109 -4.22 -18.65 2.22
N VAL A 110 -4.19 -17.83 1.17
CA VAL A 110 -3.75 -18.27 -0.16
C VAL A 110 -2.31 -18.79 -0.10
N SER A 111 -1.42 -18.05 0.56
CA SER A 111 -0.02 -18.46 0.73
C SER A 111 0.11 -19.77 1.50
N PHE A 112 -0.73 -20.00 2.51
CA PHE A 112 -0.75 -21.24 3.28
C PHE A 112 -1.20 -22.43 2.41
N VAL A 113 -2.29 -22.28 1.66
CA VAL A 113 -2.82 -23.34 0.77
C VAL A 113 -1.81 -23.71 -0.31
N VAL A 114 -1.21 -22.71 -0.98
CA VAL A 114 -0.20 -22.93 -2.03
C VAL A 114 1.02 -23.66 -1.46
N GLN A 115 1.52 -23.24 -0.30
CA GLN A 115 2.66 -23.90 0.36
C GLN A 115 2.34 -25.34 0.76
N LEU A 116 1.12 -25.61 1.24
CA LEU A 116 0.70 -26.96 1.61
C LEU A 116 0.66 -27.89 0.38
N GLY A 117 0.10 -27.41 -0.74
CA GLY A 117 0.09 -28.14 -2.01
C GLY A 117 1.50 -28.44 -2.53
N LEU A 118 2.38 -27.43 -2.52
CA LEU A 118 3.78 -27.59 -2.94
C LEU A 118 4.58 -28.52 -2.01
N LYS A 119 4.32 -28.49 -0.70
CA LYS A 119 4.93 -29.41 0.26
C LYS A 119 4.48 -30.86 0.02
N SER A 120 3.19 -31.06 -0.26
CA SER A 120 2.65 -32.38 -0.64
C SER A 120 3.30 -32.90 -1.93
N ALA A 121 3.50 -32.01 -2.91
CA ALA A 121 4.23 -32.30 -4.16
C ALA A 121 5.77 -32.35 -4.00
N ARG A 122 6.30 -32.37 -2.77
CA ARG A 122 7.74 -32.38 -2.44
C ARG A 122 8.58 -31.28 -3.11
N SER A 123 7.95 -30.15 -3.46
CA SER A 123 8.55 -29.05 -4.23
C SER A 123 8.41 -27.68 -3.54
N PRO A 124 8.74 -27.52 -2.25
CA PRO A 124 8.53 -26.26 -1.52
C PRO A 124 9.37 -25.09 -2.07
N ASN A 125 10.50 -25.39 -2.71
CA ASN A 125 11.38 -24.38 -3.32
C ASN A 125 10.72 -23.63 -4.49
N LEU A 126 9.63 -24.17 -5.05
CA LEU A 126 8.89 -23.54 -6.14
C LEU A 126 7.96 -22.41 -5.69
N TYR A 127 7.71 -22.24 -4.39
CA TYR A 127 6.78 -21.21 -3.90
C TYR A 127 7.16 -19.80 -4.40
N ARG A 128 8.44 -19.44 -4.32
CA ARG A 128 8.89 -18.12 -4.79
C ARG A 128 8.78 -17.95 -6.32
N PRO A 129 9.38 -18.82 -7.16
CA PRO A 129 9.30 -18.66 -8.61
C PRO A 129 7.91 -18.91 -9.20
N ALA A 130 7.09 -19.78 -8.61
CA ALA A 130 5.77 -20.11 -9.14
C ALA A 130 4.63 -19.23 -8.61
N PHE A 131 4.81 -18.59 -7.44
CA PHE A 131 3.74 -17.80 -6.82
C PHE A 131 4.18 -16.35 -6.54
N VAL A 132 5.25 -16.15 -5.75
CA VAL A 132 5.65 -14.79 -5.32
C VAL A 132 6.08 -13.92 -6.50
N ILE A 133 6.97 -14.41 -7.36
CA ILE A 133 7.49 -13.63 -8.50
C ILE A 133 6.38 -13.28 -9.50
N PRO A 134 5.53 -14.23 -9.98
CA PRO A 134 4.45 -13.89 -10.90
C PRO A 134 3.46 -12.87 -10.33
N VAL A 135 3.04 -13.04 -9.07
CA VAL A 135 2.12 -12.10 -8.40
C VAL A 135 2.76 -10.72 -8.27
N ALA A 136 4.02 -10.63 -7.83
CA ALA A 136 4.73 -9.37 -7.73
C ALA A 136 4.94 -8.71 -9.11
N SER A 137 5.21 -9.49 -10.17
CA SER A 137 5.32 -8.96 -11.53
C SER A 137 4.01 -8.36 -12.02
N ILE A 138 2.86 -8.99 -11.72
CA ILE A 138 1.55 -8.43 -12.06
C ILE A 138 1.33 -7.11 -11.32
N ILE A 139 1.63 -7.06 -10.01
CA ILE A 139 1.52 -5.82 -9.21
C ILE A 139 2.43 -4.72 -9.77
N ALA A 140 3.65 -5.06 -10.15
CA ALA A 140 4.59 -4.11 -10.76
C ALA A 140 4.07 -3.56 -12.09
N LEU A 141 3.49 -4.40 -12.94
CA LEU A 141 2.91 -4.00 -14.23
C LEU A 141 1.70 -3.09 -14.04
N VAL A 142 0.79 -3.43 -13.12
CA VAL A 142 -0.38 -2.60 -12.80
C VAL A 142 0.06 -1.25 -12.20
N GLY A 143 1.01 -1.26 -11.27
CA GLY A 143 1.56 -0.02 -10.70
C GLY A 143 2.26 0.85 -11.74
N LEU A 144 2.97 0.23 -12.69
CA LEU A 144 3.62 0.94 -13.79
C LEU A 144 2.58 1.54 -14.74
N TYR A 145 1.54 0.79 -15.08
CA TYR A 145 0.41 1.29 -15.87
C TYR A 145 -0.20 2.54 -15.23
N TRP A 146 -0.56 2.49 -13.94
CA TRP A 146 -1.11 3.65 -13.24
C TRP A 146 -0.13 4.80 -13.11
N THR A 147 1.17 4.52 -12.95
CA THR A 147 2.20 5.57 -12.96
C THR A 147 2.18 6.31 -14.29
N LEU A 148 2.22 5.58 -15.41
CA LEU A 148 2.24 6.14 -16.75
C LEU A 148 0.95 6.90 -17.10
N GLU A 149 -0.19 6.39 -16.65
CA GLU A 149 -1.48 7.07 -16.74
C GLU A 149 -1.46 8.42 -16.00
N ARG A 150 -0.97 8.44 -14.76
CA ARG A 150 -0.98 9.64 -13.90
C ARG A 150 0.05 10.69 -14.31
N VAL A 151 1.13 10.32 -14.99
CA VAL A 151 2.07 11.30 -15.58
C VAL A 151 1.68 11.74 -16.99
N GLY A 152 0.53 11.28 -17.50
CA GLY A 152 -0.01 11.69 -18.81
C GLY A 152 0.69 11.05 -20.03
N LEU A 153 1.46 9.97 -19.82
CA LEU A 153 2.11 9.22 -20.91
C LEU A 153 1.15 8.21 -21.56
N LEU A 154 0.15 7.73 -20.81
CA LEU A 154 -0.95 6.93 -21.33
C LEU A 154 -2.24 7.73 -21.25
N LYS A 155 -3.10 7.58 -22.27
CA LYS A 155 -4.47 8.07 -22.22
C LYS A 155 -5.35 7.00 -21.56
N ALA A 156 -6.01 7.38 -20.47
CA ALA A 156 -7.06 6.58 -19.85
C ALA A 156 -8.35 6.61 -20.68
#